data_AF-A0A5B2V9Z7-F1
#
_entry.id   AF-A0A5B2V9Z7-F1
#
_cell.length_a   1.000
_cell.length_b   1.000
_cell.length_c   1.000
_cell.angle_alpha   90.00
_cell.angle_beta   90.00
_cell.angle_gamma   90.00
#
_symmetry.space_group_name_H-M   'P 1'
#
loop_
_entity.id
_entity.type
_entity.pdbx_description
1 polymer ?
#
loop_
_entity_poly.entity_id
_entity_poly.type
_entity_poly.pdbx_seq_one_letter_code
_entity_poly.pdbx_strand_id
1 'polypeptide(L)'
;VQPDIRNKILEEDGTYTLLILEAYPQDSGKYECVAINSAGEARCDAECVVSLPATKDKPKPQTKAANAPPEIIEPLKDKIVAEGQAIEFSCKIVGKPLPTVQWYKG
;
A
#
# COMPACT_ATOMS: atom_id res chain seq x y z
N VAL A 1 10.87 -1.14 2.18
CA VAL A 1 10.39 -2.18 3.11
C VAL A 1 10.81 -3.53 2.55
N GLN A 2 11.62 -4.29 3.29
CA GLN A 2 11.99 -5.64 2.88
C GLN A 2 11.01 -6.66 3.46
N PRO A 3 10.61 -7.69 2.69
CA PRO A 3 9.77 -8.77 3.20
C PRO A 3 10.54 -9.58 4.26
N ASP A 4 9.86 -9.96 5.33
CA ASP A 4 10.41 -10.70 6.48
C ASP A 4 9.31 -11.59 7.10
N ILE A 5 9.55 -12.15 8.29
CA ILE A 5 8.56 -12.87 9.11
C ILE A 5 7.34 -11.98 9.36
N ARG A 6 7.54 -10.69 9.69
CA ARG A 6 6.44 -9.74 10.01
C ARG A 6 5.86 -8.97 8.81
N ASN A 7 6.66 -8.70 7.79
CA ASN A 7 6.25 -7.92 6.62
C ASN A 7 6.03 -8.84 5.43
N LYS A 8 4.79 -8.96 4.96
CA LYS A 8 4.42 -9.76 3.79
C LYS A 8 4.01 -8.85 2.64
N ILE A 9 4.41 -9.22 1.44
CA ILE A 9 3.95 -8.58 0.20
C ILE A 9 3.10 -9.61 -0.53
N LEU A 10 1.89 -9.22 -0.90
CA LEU A 10 0.91 -10.05 -1.60
C LEU A 10 0.54 -9.37 -2.91
N GLU A 11 0.41 -10.15 -3.97
CA GLU A 11 0.00 -9.70 -5.30
C GLU A 11 -1.12 -10.62 -5.80
N GLU A 12 -2.30 -10.07 -6.05
CA GLU A 12 -3.45 -10.82 -6.56
C GLU A 12 -4.31 -9.92 -7.47
N ASP A 13 -4.55 -10.33 -8.72
CA ASP A 13 -5.42 -9.64 -9.67
C ASP A 13 -5.13 -8.13 -9.85
N GLY A 14 -3.85 -7.75 -9.90
CA GLY A 14 -3.41 -6.34 -10.00
C GLY A 14 -3.57 -5.54 -8.69
N THR A 15 -3.88 -6.22 -7.59
CA THR A 15 -3.91 -5.67 -6.24
C THR A 15 -2.59 -6.01 -5.55
N TYR A 16 -1.89 -4.98 -5.08
CA TYR A 16 -0.61 -5.10 -4.41
C TYR A 16 -0.78 -4.68 -2.97
N THR A 17 -0.43 -5.59 -2.05
CA THR A 17 -0.68 -5.42 -0.62
C THR A 17 0.61 -5.58 0.17
N LEU A 18 0.90 -4.61 1.04
CA LEU A 18 1.86 -4.74 2.13
C LEU A 18 1.10 -5.06 3.42
N LEU A 19 1.34 -6.23 3.98
CA LEU A 19 0.76 -6.71 5.22
C LEU A 19 1.83 -6.72 6.32
N ILE A 20 1.63 -5.95 7.38
CA ILE A 20 2.44 -5.95 8.60
C ILE A 20 1.65 -6.72 9.64
N LEU A 21 2.11 -7.91 10.01
CA LEU A 21 1.34 -8.85 10.84
C LEU A 21 1.08 -8.34 12.27
N GLU A 22 2.00 -7.53 12.80
CA GLU A 22 1.90 -6.94 14.14
C GLU A 22 2.37 -5.49 14.09
N ALA A 23 1.51 -4.55 14.48
CA ALA A 23 1.82 -3.14 14.57
C ALA A 23 2.53 -2.80 15.88
N TYR A 24 3.63 -2.06 15.79
CA TYR A 24 4.30 -1.42 16.93
C TYR A 24 4.38 0.09 16.69
N PRO A 25 4.60 0.93 17.72
CA PRO A 25 4.70 2.39 17.56
C PRO A 25 5.73 2.82 16.50
N GLN A 26 6.82 2.06 16.39
CA GLN A 26 7.87 2.21 15.37
C GLN A 26 7.37 1.99 13.94
N ASP A 27 6.23 1.32 13.73
CA ASP A 27 5.57 1.11 12.43
C ASP A 27 4.71 2.31 12.00
N SER A 28 4.62 3.35 12.84
CA SER A 28 4.06 4.64 12.41
C SER A 28 5.00 5.30 11.39
N GLY A 29 4.42 6.01 10.42
CA GLY A 29 5.18 6.71 9.38
C GLY A 29 4.46 6.73 8.04
N LYS A 30 5.10 7.38 7.06
CA LYS A 30 4.60 7.47 5.69
C LYS A 30 5.02 6.23 4.90
N TYR A 31 4.04 5.53 4.34
CA TYR A 31 4.23 4.38 3.46
C TYR A 31 4.01 4.81 2.02
N GLU A 32 4.97 4.53 1.15
CA GLU A 32 4.89 4.82 -0.28
C GLU A 32 4.93 3.52 -1.08
N CYS A 33 4.03 3.41 -2.05
CA CYS A 33 4.03 2.38 -3.07
C CYS A 33 4.43 2.99 -4.41
N VAL A 34 5.49 2.44 -5.00
CA VAL A 34 6.01 2.83 -6.32
C VAL A 34 5.84 1.66 -7.28
N ALA A 35 5.08 1.87 -8.35
CA ALA A 35 4.84 0.90 -9.41
C ALA A 35 5.59 1.31 -10.67
N ILE A 36 6.42 0.42 -11.23
CA ILE A 36 7.29 0.73 -12.37
C ILE A 36 7.06 -0.29 -13.47
N ASN A 37 6.85 0.16 -14.71
CA ASN A 37 6.93 -0.68 -15.90
C ASN A 37 7.77 -0.02 -16.99
N SER A 38 7.97 -0.70 -18.12
CA SER A 38 8.76 -0.19 -19.24
C SER A 38 8.24 1.11 -19.88
N ALA A 39 7.00 1.51 -19.58
CA ALA A 39 6.36 2.71 -20.10
C ALA A 39 6.38 3.90 -19.11
N GLY A 40 6.71 3.68 -17.84
CA GLY A 40 6.77 4.75 -16.84
C GLY A 40 6.62 4.25 -15.40
N GLU A 41 6.29 5.18 -14.51
CA GLU A 41 6.12 4.93 -13.07
C GLU A 41 4.86 5.61 -12.53
N ALA A 42 4.27 5.02 -11.49
CA ALA A 42 3.25 5.67 -10.66
C ALA A 42 3.57 5.49 -9.18
N ARG A 43 3.18 6.48 -8.38
CA ARG A 43 3.42 6.52 -6.94
C ARG A 43 2.16 6.89 -6.18
N CYS A 44 1.95 6.27 -5.03
CA CYS A 44 0.97 6.73 -4.05
C CYS A 44 1.52 6.52 -2.65
N ASP A 45 0.99 7.27 -1.70
CA ASP A 45 1.43 7.23 -0.33
C ASP A 45 0.25 7.29 0.65
N ALA A 46 0.52 6.85 1.88
CA ALA A 46 -0.40 6.94 3.00
C ALA A 46 0.36 7.08 4.32
N GLU A 47 -0.25 7.75 5.28
CA GLU A 47 0.26 7.88 6.64
C GLU A 47 -0.29 6.78 7.56
N CYS A 48 0.60 6.15 8.31
CA CYS A 48 0.25 5.19 9.35
C CYS A 48 0.52 5.79 10.72
N VAL A 49 -0.47 5.69 11.61
CA VAL A 49 -0.31 6.04 13.02
C VAL A 49 -0.66 4.81 13.85
N VAL A 50 0.32 4.31 14.61
CA VAL A 50 0.11 3.23 15.57
C VAL A 50 -0.04 3.83 16.96
N SER A 51 -1.26 3.82 17.49
CA SER A 51 -1.61 4.41 18.79
C SER A 51 -2.66 3.58 19.54
N LEU A 52 -2.76 3.76 20.86
CA LEU A 52 -3.85 3.20 21.67
C LEU A 52 -5.20 3.82 21.22
N PRO A 53 -6.32 3.09 21.36
CA PRO A 53 -7.32 2.95 20.31
C PRO A 53 -8.03 4.26 19.93
N ALA A 54 -8.03 4.55 18.63
CA ALA A 54 -9.07 5.34 17.96
C ALA A 54 -9.36 4.69 16.60
N THR A 55 -10.64 4.39 16.35
CA THR A 55 -11.12 3.69 15.16
C THR A 55 -11.19 4.59 13.93
N LYS A 56 -10.61 4.10 12.82
CA LYS A 56 -11.03 4.15 11.41
C LYS A 56 -11.61 5.47 10.85
N ASP A 57 -10.87 6.08 9.92
CA ASP A 57 -11.46 6.75 8.76
C ASP A 57 -11.34 5.84 7.52
N LYS A 58 -12.39 5.80 6.70
CA LYS A 58 -12.47 5.01 5.46
C LYS A 58 -12.78 6.01 4.33
N PRO A 59 -11.87 6.19 3.36
CA PRO A 59 -12.30 6.70 2.06
C PRO A 59 -12.58 5.59 1.04
N LYS A 60 -13.52 5.88 0.14
CA LYS A 60 -14.07 5.03 -0.93
C LYS A 60 -13.23 5.05 -2.23
N PRO A 61 -13.43 4.08 -3.13
CA PRO A 61 -12.62 3.89 -4.34
C PRO A 61 -13.08 4.79 -5.52
N GLN A 62 -12.18 5.07 -6.47
CA GLN A 62 -12.52 5.70 -7.76
C GLN A 62 -11.79 5.00 -8.92
N THR A 63 -12.58 4.50 -9.85
CA THR A 63 -12.19 3.75 -11.07
C THR A 63 -11.91 4.65 -12.28
N LYS A 64 -11.03 4.22 -13.19
CA LYS A 64 -11.35 3.68 -14.54
C LYS A 64 -10.08 3.20 -15.26
N ALA A 65 -10.27 2.37 -16.29
CA ALA A 65 -9.24 1.57 -16.96
C ALA A 65 -8.97 2.06 -18.41
N ALA A 66 -7.75 1.79 -18.93
CA ALA A 66 -7.45 1.02 -20.15
C ALA A 66 -6.02 1.33 -20.67
N ASN A 67 -5.21 0.29 -20.95
CA ASN A 67 -3.89 0.28 -21.61
C ASN A 67 -3.05 1.59 -21.50
N ALA A 68 -2.22 1.67 -20.46
CA ALA A 68 -1.46 2.86 -20.10
C ALA A 68 -0.17 2.48 -19.33
N PRO A 69 0.77 3.43 -19.12
CA PRO A 69 1.76 3.36 -18.03
C PRO A 69 1.13 2.93 -16.70
N PRO A 70 1.92 2.52 -15.67
CA PRO A 70 1.37 2.08 -14.41
C PRO A 70 0.43 3.17 -13.89
N GLU A 71 -0.79 2.82 -13.57
CA GLU A 71 -1.79 3.75 -13.05
C GLU A 71 -2.38 3.14 -11.79
N ILE A 72 -2.40 3.94 -10.73
CA ILE A 72 -2.92 3.54 -9.44
C ILE A 72 -4.41 3.85 -9.45
N ILE A 73 -5.23 2.82 -9.64
CA ILE A 73 -6.69 2.91 -9.67
C ILE A 73 -7.30 2.82 -8.27
N GLU A 74 -6.58 2.23 -7.30
CA GLU A 74 -6.95 2.35 -5.89
C GLU A 74 -5.70 2.77 -5.10
N PRO A 75 -5.59 4.05 -4.67
CA PRO A 75 -4.44 4.53 -3.93
C PRO A 75 -4.45 4.02 -2.49
N LEU A 76 -3.29 4.12 -1.85
CA LEU A 76 -3.14 3.89 -0.42
C LEU A 76 -4.02 4.84 0.39
N LYS A 77 -4.36 4.39 1.59
CA LYS A 77 -5.22 5.13 2.52
C LYS A 77 -4.56 5.18 3.87
N ASP A 78 -4.67 6.34 4.51
CA ASP A 78 -4.16 6.55 5.85
C ASP A 78 -4.83 5.57 6.83
N LYS A 79 -4.06 5.08 7.78
CA LYS A 79 -4.54 4.10 8.76
C LYS A 79 -4.11 4.46 10.17
N ILE A 80 -5.08 4.37 11.07
CA ILE A 80 -4.85 4.37 12.52
C ILE A 80 -5.05 2.93 12.98
N VAL A 81 -3.99 2.32 13.51
CA VAL A 81 -3.98 0.92 13.91
C VAL A 81 -3.58 0.80 15.38
N ALA A 82 -4.28 -0.06 16.11
CA ALA A 82 -3.91 -0.34 17.49
C ALA A 82 -2.65 -1.21 17.55
N GLU A 83 -1.82 -0.99 18.55
CA GLU A 83 -0.66 -1.85 18.80
C GLU A 83 -1.07 -3.33 18.87
N GLY A 84 -0.26 -4.20 18.27
CA GLY A 84 -0.50 -5.64 18.19
C GLY A 84 -1.54 -6.07 17.14
N GLN A 85 -2.18 -5.16 16.42
CA GLN A 85 -3.05 -5.49 15.28
C GLN A 85 -2.26 -5.53 13.96
N ALA A 86 -2.77 -6.26 12.97
CA ALA A 86 -2.20 -6.25 11.64
C ALA A 86 -2.51 -4.94 10.89
N ILE A 87 -1.54 -4.42 10.15
CA ILE A 87 -1.69 -3.28 9.24
C ILE A 87 -1.70 -3.80 7.81
N GLU A 88 -2.67 -3.37 7.02
CA GLU A 88 -2.81 -3.78 5.61
C GLU A 88 -2.79 -2.53 4.72
N PHE A 89 -1.80 -2.37 3.87
CA PHE A 89 -1.77 -1.33 2.85
C PHE A 89 -2.03 -1.99 1.50
N SER A 90 -3.19 -1.76 0.92
CA SER A 90 -3.58 -2.31 -0.38
C SER A 90 -3.76 -1.20 -1.39
N CYS A 91 -3.13 -1.31 -2.56
CA CYS A 91 -3.39 -0.46 -3.70
C CYS A 91 -3.64 -1.33 -4.93
N LYS A 92 -4.48 -0.84 -5.85
CA LYS A 92 -4.77 -1.53 -7.09
C LYS A 92 -4.14 -0.77 -8.23
N ILE A 93 -3.33 -1.49 -8.99
CA ILE A 93 -2.46 -0.93 -10.02
C ILE A 93 -2.77 -1.65 -11.33
N VAL A 94 -2.94 -0.87 -12.38
CA VAL A 94 -3.06 -1.38 -13.74
C VAL A 94 -1.88 -0.90 -14.56
N GLY A 95 -1.38 -1.72 -15.47
CA GLY A 95 -0.27 -1.36 -16.33
C GLY A 95 0.05 -2.50 -17.29
N LYS A 96 0.48 -2.17 -18.51
CA LYS A 96 0.97 -3.15 -19.49
C LYS A 96 2.32 -2.70 -20.06
N PRO A 97 3.40 -3.47 -19.91
CA PRO A 97 3.52 -4.75 -19.17
C PRO A 97 3.24 -4.59 -17.67
N LEU A 98 2.99 -5.72 -16.98
CA LEU A 98 2.70 -5.74 -15.54
C LEU A 98 3.78 -4.98 -14.77
N PRO A 99 3.41 -3.99 -13.94
CA PRO A 99 4.37 -3.18 -13.21
C PRO A 99 4.94 -3.94 -12.02
N THR A 100 6.23 -3.73 -11.76
CA THR A 100 6.89 -4.16 -10.53
C THR A 100 6.58 -3.14 -9.44
N VAL A 101 6.16 -3.61 -8.26
CA VAL A 101 5.82 -2.74 -7.12
C VAL A 101 6.88 -2.80 -6.04
N GLN A 102 7.30 -1.63 -5.56
CA GLN A 102 8.24 -1.47 -4.47
C GLN A 102 7.63 -0.61 -3.37
N TRP A 103 7.79 -1.06 -2.13
CA TRP A 103 7.28 -0.39 -0.94
C TRP A 103 8.40 0.33 -0.19
N TYR A 104 8.16 1.57 0.20
CA TYR A 104 9.08 2.39 0.98
C TYR A 104 8.39 2.86 2.25
N LYS A 105 9.20 3.08 3.29
CA LYS A 105 8.77 3.65 4.56
C LYS A 105 9.72 4.79 4.88
N GLY A 106 9.15 5.97 5.12
CA GLY A 106 9.87 7.18 5.53
C GLY A 106 10.26 7.17 7.00
#